data_AF-A0A2T1NG81-F1
#
_entry.id   AF-A0A2T1NG81-F1
#
_cell.length_a   1.000
_cell.length_b   1.000
_cell.length_c   1.000
_cell.angle_alpha   90.00
_cell.angle_beta   90.00
_cell.angle_gamma   90.00
#
_symmetry.space_group_name_H-M   'P 1'
#
loop_
_entity.id
_entity.type
_entity.pdbx_description
1 polymer ?
#
loop_
_entity_poly.entity_id
_entity_poly.type
_entity_poly.pdbx_seq_one_letter_code
_entity_poly.pdbx_strand_id
1 'polypeptide(L)' 'EYVQPYVKAQKTDDRDAEAIAEAATRPTMRLVTPKSEAQLDLQILHRARARLVAERTRLTNQLRAVLLERGIILP' A
#
# COMPACT_ATOMS: atom_id res chain seq x y z
N GLU A 1 -12.15 6.80 -10.03
CA GLU A 1 -11.38 7.89 -10.66
C GLU A 1 -12.20 9.19 -10.63
N TYR A 2 -12.11 9.99 -9.55
CA TYR A 2 -12.87 11.25 -9.46
C TYR A 2 -11.99 12.50 -9.58
N VAL A 3 -10.67 12.37 -9.35
CA VAL A 3 -9.72 13.48 -9.36
C VAL A 3 -9.01 13.63 -10.71
N GLN A 4 -8.83 12.52 -11.43
CA GLN A 4 -8.07 12.46 -12.69
C GLN A 4 -8.50 13.48 -13.75
N PRO A 5 -9.80 13.80 -13.95
CA PRO A 5 -10.22 14.84 -14.89
C PRO A 5 -9.76 16.26 -14.55
N TYR A 6 -9.38 16.52 -13.30
CA TYR A 6 -8.96 17.83 -12.79
C TYR A 6 -7.43 18.01 -12.76
N VAL A 7 -6.67 16.95 -13.03
CA VAL A 7 -5.21 17.00 -13.05
C VAL A 7 -4.74 17.70 -14.33
N LYS A 8 -4.09 18.85 -14.16
CA LYS A 8 -3.49 19.61 -15.27
C LYS A 8 -2.30 18.84 -15.87
N ALA A 9 -2.00 19.06 -17.15
CA ALA A 9 -0.85 18.44 -17.81
C ALA A 9 0.47 18.73 -17.05
N GLN A 10 1.42 17.80 -17.13
CA GLN A 10 2.67 17.77 -16.35
C GLN A 10 2.45 17.62 -14.84
N LYS A 11 2.57 16.37 -14.37
CA LYS A 11 2.38 15.99 -12.97
C LYS A 11 3.39 16.67 -12.06
N THR A 12 2.90 17.41 -11.08
CA THR A 12 3.63 17.98 -9.95
C THR A 12 2.77 17.89 -8.70
N ASP A 13 3.38 17.79 -7.50
CA ASP A 13 2.62 17.64 -6.25
C ASP A 13 1.66 18.81 -5.99
N ASP A 14 2.07 20.04 -6.33
CA ASP A 14 1.22 21.23 -6.22
C ASP A 14 -0.04 21.14 -7.11
N ARG A 15 0.10 20.60 -8.32
CA ARG A 15 -1.03 20.44 -9.26
C ARG A 15 -1.94 19.30 -8.86
N ASP A 16 -1.38 18.23 -8.30
CA ASP A 16 -2.16 17.12 -7.75
C ASP A 16 -2.99 17.62 -6.54
N ALA A 17 -2.41 18.46 -5.67
CA ALA A 17 -3.13 19.09 -4.57
C ALA A 17 -4.25 20.02 -5.05
N GLU A 18 -3.99 20.85 -6.07
CA GLU A 18 -5.01 21.72 -6.69
C GLU A 18 -6.17 20.90 -7.29
N ALA A 19 -5.85 19.83 -8.02
CA ALA A 19 -6.84 18.94 -8.62
C ALA A 19 -7.71 18.24 -7.57
N ILE A 20 -7.11 17.78 -6.46
CA ILE A 20 -7.85 17.19 -5.34
C ILE A 20 -8.79 18.22 -4.71
N ALA A 21 -8.30 19.44 -4.47
CA ALA A 21 -9.11 20.51 -3.90
C ALA A 21 -10.29 20.87 -4.80
N GLU A 22 -10.07 21.01 -6.11
CA GLU A 22 -11.12 21.29 -7.08
C GLU A 22 -12.15 20.15 -7.12
N ALA A 23 -11.69 18.90 -7.21
CA ALA A 23 -12.55 17.74 -7.26
C ALA A 23 -13.43 17.64 -5.98
N ALA A 24 -12.86 17.94 -4.81
CA ALA A 24 -13.57 17.89 -3.53
C ALA A 24 -14.76 18.86 -3.45
N THR A 25 -14.77 19.94 -4.23
CA THR A 25 -15.90 20.89 -4.27
C THR A 25 -17.11 20.40 -5.08
N ARG A 26 -16.97 19.33 -5.87
CA ARG A 26 -18.01 18.89 -6.78
C ARG A 26 -19.17 18.24 -6.00
N PRO A 27 -20.43 18.58 -6.28
CA PRO A 27 -21.59 18.05 -5.54
C PRO A 27 -21.81 16.55 -5.76
N THR A 28 -21.26 15.99 -6.84
CA THR A 28 -21.26 14.55 -7.12
C THR A 28 -20.12 13.82 -6.44
N MET A 29 -19.22 14.53 -5.74
CA MET A 29 -18.09 13.92 -5.06
C MET A 29 -18.58 13.12 -3.85
N ARG A 30 -18.13 11.87 -3.76
CA ARG A 30 -18.45 11.00 -2.63
C ARG A 30 -17.31 11.03 -1.63
N LEU A 31 -17.54 11.69 -0.49
CA LEU A 31 -16.63 11.65 0.64
C LEU A 31 -16.78 10.33 1.41
N VAL A 32 -15.67 9.87 1.99
CA VAL A 32 -15.65 8.69 2.87
C VAL A 32 -15.30 9.12 4.27
N THR A 33 -15.86 8.45 5.27
CA THR A 33 -15.54 8.72 6.66
C THR A 33 -14.06 8.41 6.92
N PRO A 34 -13.32 9.32 7.59
CA PRO A 34 -11.97 9.01 8.03
C PRO A 34 -12.00 7.80 8.99
N LYS A 35 -10.94 7.00 8.97
CA LYS A 35 -10.82 5.85 9.86
C LYS A 35 -10.78 6.32 11.32
N SER A 36 -11.40 5.55 12.20
CA SER A 36 -11.17 5.73 13.64
C SER A 36 -9.74 5.32 14.01
N GLU A 37 -9.26 5.77 15.16
CA GLU A 37 -7.95 5.39 15.70
C GLU A 37 -7.81 3.86 15.79
N ALA A 38 -8.81 3.17 16.33
CA ALA A 38 -8.82 1.71 16.41
C ALA A 38 -8.74 1.02 15.03
N GLN A 39 -9.38 1.58 14.00
CA GLN A 39 -9.28 1.04 12.63
C GLN A 39 -7.88 1.27 12.03
N LEU A 40 -7.26 2.40 12.35
CA LEU A 40 -5.90 2.71 11.92
C LEU A 40 -4.90 1.76 12.59
N ASP A 41 -5.01 1.56 13.91
CA ASP A 41 -4.16 0.66 14.68
C ASP A 41 -4.24 -0.77 14.17
N LEU A 42 -5.46 -1.26 13.94
CA LEU A 42 -5.69 -2.59 13.36
C LEU A 42 -5.03 -2.71 11.98
N GLN A 43 -5.13 -1.68 11.14
CA GLN A 43 -4.47 -1.67 9.83
C GLN A 43 -2.94 -1.71 9.96
N ILE A 44 -2.35 -0.97 10.92
CA ILE A 44 -0.91 -0.96 11.16
C ILE A 44 -0.45 -2.35 11.61
N LEU A 45 -1.15 -2.97 12.57
CA LEU A 45 -0.85 -4.33 13.03
C LEU A 45 -0.93 -5.35 11.90
N HIS A 46 -1.96 -5.27 11.05
CA HIS A 46 -2.08 -6.14 9.88
C HIS A 46 -0.90 -5.99 8.91
N ARG A 47 -0.47 -4.75 8.63
CA ARG A 47 0.68 -4.49 7.74
C ARG A 47 2.00 -4.95 8.36
N ALA A 48 2.19 -4.75 9.66
CA ALA A 48 3.36 -5.24 10.38
C ALA A 48 3.44 -6.78 10.31
N ARG A 49 2.35 -7.48 10.62
CA ARG A 49 2.27 -8.94 10.50
C ARG A 49 2.55 -9.41 9.08
N ALA A 50 1.95 -8.78 8.06
CA ALA A 50 2.15 -9.17 6.67
C ALA A 50 3.63 -9.08 6.25
N ARG A 51 4.33 -8.00 6.65
CA ARG A 51 5.77 -7.84 6.39
C ARG A 51 6.59 -8.92 7.08
N LEU A 52 6.32 -9.22 8.35
CA LEU A 52 7.04 -10.25 9.10
C LEU A 52 6.82 -11.65 8.51
N VAL A 53 5.60 -11.96 8.08
CA VAL A 53 5.30 -13.25 7.42
C VAL A 53 6.01 -13.36 6.08
N ALA A 54 6.01 -12.30 5.27
CA ALA A 54 6.71 -12.28 3.99
C ALA A 54 8.23 -12.45 4.19
N GLU A 55 8.80 -11.75 5.17
CA GLU A 55 10.23 -11.83 5.49
C GLU A 55 10.62 -13.22 5.99
N ARG A 56 9.83 -13.81 6.89
CA ARG A 56 10.05 -15.19 7.35
C ARG A 56 10.04 -16.16 6.18
N THR A 57 9.04 -16.09 5.30
CA THR A 57 8.93 -16.95 4.13
C THR A 57 10.12 -16.75 3.18
N ARG A 58 10.54 -15.50 2.96
CA ARG A 58 11.72 -15.16 2.15
C ARG A 58 12.99 -15.81 2.70
N LEU A 59 13.23 -15.69 4.01
CA LEU A 59 14.39 -16.28 4.68
C LEU A 59 14.34 -17.82 4.62
N THR A 60 13.18 -18.43 4.85
CA THR A 60 13.02 -19.89 4.72
C THR A 60 13.33 -20.36 3.30
N ASN A 61 12.81 -19.68 2.28
CA ASN A 61 13.08 -20.02 0.89
C ASN A 61 14.56 -19.82 0.53
N GLN A 62 15.19 -18.76 1.03
CA GLN A 62 16.62 -18.52 0.84
C GLN A 62 17.47 -19.64 1.46
N LEU A 63 17.14 -20.06 2.69
CA LEU A 63 17.82 -21.18 3.34
C LEU A 63 17.65 -22.49 2.55
N ARG A 64 16.42 -22.78 2.09
CA ARG A 64 16.15 -23.96 1.25
C ARG A 64 16.98 -23.94 -0.04
N ALA A 65 17.11 -22.78 -0.70
CA ALA A 65 17.94 -22.65 -1.89
C ALA A 65 19.42 -22.95 -1.61
N VAL A 66 19.98 -22.38 -0.53
CA VAL A 66 21.38 -22.63 -0.14
C VAL A 66 21.63 -24.10 0.20
N LEU A 67 20.69 -24.77 0.87
CA LEU A 67 20.81 -26.18 1.21
C LEU A 67 20.66 -27.09 -0.03
N LEU A 68 19.81 -26.71 -0.98
CA LEU A 68 19.66 -27.39 -2.26
C LEU A 68 20.96 -27.36 -3.06
N GLU A 69 21.68 -26.24 -3.08
CA GLU A 69 23.02 -26.13 -3.69
C GLU A 69 24.03 -27.10 -3.06
N ARG A 70 23.80 -27.53 -1.82
CA ARG A 70 24.61 -28.53 -1.10
C ARG A 70 24.05 -29.95 -1.18
N GLY A 71 23.02 -30.18 -1.99
CA GLY A 71 22.38 -31.50 -2.18
C GLY A 71 21.43 -31.91 -1.05
N ILE A 72 21.08 -31.01 -0.13
CA ILE A 72 20.14 -31.28 0.97
C ILE A 72 18.76 -30.75 0.57
N ILE A 73 17.81 -31.67 0.35
CA ILE A 73 16.43 -31.34 -0.02
C ILE A 73 15.57 -31.28 1.24
N LEU A 74 14.94 -30.12 1.47
CA LEU A 74 13.98 -29.92 2.57
C LEU A 74 12.56 -29.79 2.01
N PRO A 75 11.54 -30.37 2.67
CA PRO A 75 10.14 -30.12 2.36
C PRO A 75 9.73 -28.66 2.64
#